data_AF-A0A661NF80-F1
#
_entry.id   AF-A0A661NF80-F1
#
_cell.length_a   1.000
_cell.length_b   1.000
_cell.length_c   1.000
_cell.angle_alpha   90.00
_cell.angle_beta   90.00
_cell.angle_gamma   90.00
#
_symmetry.space_group_name_H-M   'P 1'
#
loop_
_entity.id
_entity.type
_entity.pdbx_description
1 polymer ?
#
loop_
_entity_poly.entity_id
_entity_poly.type
_entity_poly.pdbx_seq_one_letter_code
_entity_poly.pdbx_strand_id
1 'polypeptide(L)' 'MLVCHCHAVNDHTIRRCVNDGARSRGDVREACGAGSSCGACRPAIDRLIELQHDAQGAVATPG' A
#
# COMPACT_ATOMS: atom_id res chain seq x y z
N MET A 1 8.01 -7.22 -5.91
CA MET A 1 8.21 -6.24 -6.99
C MET A 1 8.56 -4.86 -6.43
N LEU A 2 9.54 -4.17 -7.01
CA LEU A 2 9.80 -2.76 -6.70
C LEU A 2 8.65 -1.90 -7.25
N VAL A 3 8.03 -1.08 -6.40
CA VAL A 3 6.85 -0.27 -6.76
C VAL A 3 7.21 1.20 -6.88
N CYS A 4 7.98 1.76 -5.94
CA CYS A 4 8.46 3.13 -5.99
C CYS A 4 9.98 3.16 -6.17
N HIS A 5 10.47 3.60 -7.34
CA HIS A 5 11.91 3.71 -7.56
C HIS A 5 12.53 4.88 -6.78
N CYS A 6 11.83 6.00 -6.61
CA CYS A 6 12.38 7.19 -5.93
C CYS A 6 12.77 6.92 -4.46
N HIS A 7 11.99 6.08 -3.78
CA HIS A 7 12.18 5.75 -2.37
C HIS A 7 12.59 4.29 -2.14
N ALA A 8 12.92 3.57 -3.22
CA ALA A 8 13.24 2.15 -3.20
C ALA A 8 12.22 1.28 -2.42
N VAL A 9 10.92 1.57 -2.56
CA VAL A 9 9.83 0.86 -1.86
C VAL A 9 9.28 -0.26 -2.73
N ASN A 10 9.17 -1.47 -2.16
CA ASN A 10 8.59 -2.64 -2.81
C ASN A 10 7.13 -2.89 -2.36
N ASP A 11 6.46 -3.82 -3.05
CA ASP A 11 5.08 -4.21 -2.76
C ASP A 11 4.91 -4.80 -1.35
N HIS A 12 5.90 -5.54 -0.84
CA HIS A 12 5.87 -6.09 0.51
C HIS A 12 5.77 -4.98 1.57
N THR A 13 6.57 -3.92 1.43
CA THR A 13 6.50 -2.76 2.32
C THR A 13 5.13 -2.07 2.24
N ILE A 14 4.57 -1.89 1.04
CA ILE A 14 3.24 -1.27 0.88
C ILE A 14 2.16 -2.13 1.53
N ARG A 15 2.18 -3.46 1.30
CA ARG A 15 1.25 -4.40 1.94
C ARG A 15 1.34 -4.36 3.46
N ARG A 16 2.57 -4.27 4.00
CA ARG A 16 2.78 -4.08 5.44
C ARG A 16 2.14 -2.79 5.93
N CYS A 17 2.32 -1.66 5.25
CA CYS A 17 1.65 -0.40 5.61
C CYS A 17 0.12 -0.57 5.65
N VAL A 18 -0.48 -1.26 4.68
CA VAL A 18 -1.93 -1.51 4.64
C VAL A 18 -2.38 -2.41 5.80
N ASN A 19 -1.60 -3.46 6.09
CA ASN A 19 -1.83 -4.34 7.24
C ASN A 19 -1.74 -3.58 8.58
N ASP A 20 -0.79 -2.65 8.71
CA ASP A 20 -0.63 -1.76 9.87
C ASP A 20 -1.71 -0.66 9.96
N GLY A 21 -2.60 -0.54 8.97
CA GLY A 21 -3.76 0.36 9.04
C GLY A 21 -3.84 1.41 7.94
N ALA A 22 -2.88 1.48 7.01
CA ALA A 22 -3.01 2.39 5.87
C ALA A 22 -4.26 2.06 5.03
N ARG A 23 -5.07 3.07 4.71
CA ARG A 23 -6.30 2.92 3.91
C ARG A 23 -6.29 3.76 2.64
N SER A 24 -5.28 4.60 2.48
CA SER A 24 -5.16 5.53 1.37
C SER A 24 -3.70 5.72 0.95
N ARG A 25 -3.49 6.28 -0.24
CA ARG A 25 -2.15 6.72 -0.67
C ARG A 25 -1.49 7.69 0.29
N GLY A 26 -2.30 8.52 0.97
CA GLY A 26 -1.81 9.47 1.97
C GLY A 26 -1.17 8.73 3.13
N ASP A 27 -1.83 7.69 3.62
CA ASP A 27 -1.32 6.84 4.71
C ASP A 27 -0.08 6.06 4.27
N VAL A 28 -0.08 5.49 3.05
CA VAL A 28 1.10 4.78 2.52
C VAL A 28 2.29 5.73 2.36
N ARG A 29 2.04 6.94 1.88
CA ARG A 29 3.05 7.99 1.76
C ARG A 29 3.62 8.36 3.13
N GLU A 30 2.77 8.55 4.13
CA GLU A 30 3.22 8.87 5.48
C GLU A 30 4.02 7.72 6.11
N ALA A 31 3.57 6.49 5.90
CA ALA A 31 4.17 5.31 6.51
C ALA A 31 5.53 4.92 5.88
N CYS A 32 5.72 5.09 4.58
CA CYS A 32 6.94 4.62 3.89
C CYS A 32 7.48 5.55 2.79
N GLY A 33 6.93 6.75 2.61
CA GLY A 33 7.37 7.73 1.63
C GLY A 33 6.95 7.46 0.18
N ALA A 34 6.38 6.29 -0.14
CA ALA A 34 6.00 5.96 -1.50
C ALA A 34 4.95 6.94 -2.07
N GLY A 35 5.16 7.43 -3.30
CA GLY A 35 4.26 8.36 -3.97
C GLY A 35 4.42 9.85 -3.59
N SER A 36 5.39 10.21 -2.74
CA SER A 36 5.70 11.60 -2.36
C SER A 36 6.57 12.37 -3.36
N SER A 37 7.29 11.68 -4.27
CA SER A 37 8.19 12.30 -5.27
C SER A 37 7.52 12.37 -6.66
N CYS A 38 8.01 11.62 -7.65
CA CYS A 38 7.50 11.70 -9.04
C CYS A 38 6.05 11.24 -9.23
N GLY A 39 5.50 10.46 -8.30
CA GLY A 39 4.11 10.00 -8.33
C GLY A 39 3.79 8.85 -9.30
N ALA A 40 4.74 8.37 -10.12
CA ALA A 40 4.51 7.31 -11.10
C ALA A 40 3.99 6.00 -10.47
N CYS A 41 4.33 5.73 -9.21
CA CYS A 41 3.90 4.54 -8.48
C CYS A 41 2.49 4.64 -7.87
N ARG A 42 1.85 5.81 -7.88
CA ARG A 42 0.52 6.04 -7.26
C ARG A 42 -0.57 5.07 -7.74
N PRO A 43 -0.77 4.80 -9.05
CA PRO A 43 -1.78 3.83 -9.48
C PRO A 43 -1.48 2.40 -9.03
N ALA A 44 -0.20 2.02 -8.93
CA ALA A 44 0.18 0.71 -8.38
C ALA A 44 -0.08 0.62 -6.87
N ILE A 45 0.13 1.72 -6.13
CA ILE A 45 -0.21 1.82 -4.70
C ILE A 45 -1.73 1.67 -4.50
N ASP A 46 -2.55 2.40 -5.27
CA ASP A 46 -4.02 2.29 -5.20
C ASP A 46 -4.47 0.84 -5.42
N ARG A 47 -3.93 0.18 -6.45
CA ARG A 47 -4.25 -1.23 -6.74
C ARG A 47 -3.87 -2.18 -5.60
N LEU A 48 -2.73 -1.97 -4.95
CA LEU A 48 -2.30 -2.80 -3.82
C LEU A 48 -3.19 -2.60 -2.59
N ILE A 49 -3.66 -1.37 -2.34
CA ILE A 49 -4.62 -1.08 -1.26
C ILE A 49 -5.95 -1.80 -1.54
N GLU A 50 -6.48 -1.68 -2.75
CA GLU A 50 -7.73 -2.35 -3.18
C GLU A 50 -7.65 -3.87 -3.00
N LEU A 51 -6.60 -4.50 -3.54
CA LEU A 51 -6.40 -5.96 -3.46
C LEU A 51 -6.32 -6.44 -2.00
N GLN A 52 -5.70 -5.65 -1.12
CA GLN A 52 -5.54 -6.04 0.26
C GLN A 52 -6.86 -5.88 1.03
N HIS A 53 -7.64 -4.84 0.76
CA HIS A 53 -8.96 -4.66 1.37
C HIS A 53 -9.94 -5.78 0.98
N ASP A 54 -9.92 -6.22 -0.28
CA ASP A 54 -10.72 -7.36 -0.75
C ASP A 54 -10.32 -8.65 -0.02
N ALA A 55 -9.02 -8.91 0.12
CA ALA A 55 -8.50 -10.05 0.88
C ALA A 55 -8.84 -9.97 2.40
N GLN A 56 -8.84 -8.76 2.98
CA GLN A 56 -9.19 -8.54 4.39
C GLN A 56 -10.70 -8.66 4.66
N GLY A 57 -11.55 -8.45 3.65
CA GLY A 57 -12.99 -8.68 3.74
C GLY A 57 -13.35 -10.17 3.80
N ALA A 58 -12.56 -11.03 3.17
CA ALA A 58 -12.78 -12.48 3.17
C ALA A 58 -12.30 -13.19 4.46
N VAL A 59 -11.40 -12.57 5.24
CA VAL A 59 -10.81 -13.17 6.46
C VAL A 59 -11.54 -12.80 7.77
N ALA A 60 -12.58 -11.96 7.71
CA ALA A 60 -13.39 -11.63 8.88
C ALA A 60 -14.37 -12.78 9.25
N THR A 61 -13.87 -13.82 9.91
CA THR A 61 -14.71 -14.73 10.71
C THR A 61 -14.83 -14.16 12.12
N PRO A 62 -16.01 -13.73 12.59
CA PRO A 62 -16.22 -13.45 14.01
C PRO A 62 -16.25 -14.78 14.78
N GLY A 63 -15.43 -14.87 15.84
CA GLY A 63 -15.56 -15.86 16.90
C GLY A 63 -16.53 -15.38 17.98
#